data_AF-A0A2H1W7U0-F1
#
_entry.id   AF-A0A2H1W7U0-F1
#
_cell.length_a   1.000
_cell.length_b   1.000
_cell.length_c   1.000
_cell.angle_alpha   90.00
_cell.angle_beta   90.00
_cell.angle_gamma   90.00
#
_symmetry.space_group_name_H-M   'P 1'
#
loop_
_entity.id
_entity.type
_entity.pdbx_description
1 polymer ?
#
loop_
_entity_poly.entity_id
_entity_poly.type
_entity_poly.pdbx_seq_one_letter_code
_entity_poly.pdbx_strand_id
1 'polypeptide(L)'
;MVTSNTKVCNIQLILYIRLIFGFNFKQPSPKMRFISRLYVIVIVCFALSCFYYKILTMYNFTKTNFLMDYLTNAIYYFITEDEHVLHFFEIIPVLDTSPYAKELYKKLQKYMISTQILIIVARVLMMGTFCLIVPEYCRHVDQAEHYIVTTLLLATDLRHTSLILIYSLLYVRVKIFKNAIENNGFGDQRYAARKFIQMYEAILDALEFKSCGMKLMILFSIGCTVVRQCFDLFDTISRIKTFVGIANFKVV
;
A
#
# COMPACT_ATOMS: atom_id res chain seq x y z
N MET A 1 24.82 6.96 21.58
CA MET A 1 23.39 7.11 21.28
C MET A 1 23.26 8.12 20.14
N VAL A 2 23.10 7.65 18.91
CA VAL A 2 22.90 8.51 17.74
C VAL A 2 21.40 8.70 17.59
N THR A 3 20.94 9.94 17.74
CA THR A 3 19.56 10.37 17.51
C THR A 3 19.27 10.40 16.00
N SER A 4 19.11 9.24 15.35
CA SER A 4 18.81 9.15 13.91
C SER A 4 17.31 9.34 13.62
N ASN A 5 16.78 10.54 13.89
CA ASN A 5 15.47 10.94 13.36
C ASN A 5 15.55 11.42 11.89
N THR A 6 16.72 11.34 11.26
CA THR A 6 16.93 11.77 9.88
C THR A 6 16.49 10.66 8.92
N LYS A 7 15.57 10.99 8.01
CA LYS A 7 15.06 10.09 6.97
C LYS A 7 15.81 10.31 5.66
N VAL A 8 15.99 9.26 4.86
CA VAL A 8 16.70 9.28 3.56
C VAL A 8 15.98 10.15 2.51
N CYS A 9 14.65 10.20 2.56
CA CYS A 9 13.84 11.07 1.72
C CYS A 9 12.55 11.48 2.44
N ASN A 10 11.93 12.57 1.98
CA ASN A 10 10.67 13.05 2.55
C ASN A 10 9.49 12.24 2.00
N ILE A 11 8.97 11.32 2.82
CA ILE A 11 7.78 10.51 2.52
C ILE A 11 6.50 11.04 3.18
N GLN A 12 6.54 12.22 3.82
CA GLN A 12 5.39 12.73 4.59
C GLN A 12 4.15 12.90 3.73
N LEU A 13 4.30 13.44 2.51
CA LEU A 13 3.17 13.64 1.59
C LEU A 13 2.44 12.32 1.31
N ILE A 14 3.19 11.26 1.05
CA ILE A 14 2.68 9.91 0.77
C ILE A 14 1.92 9.35 1.99
N LEU A 15 2.45 9.55 3.20
CA LEU A 15 1.80 9.13 4.42
C LEU A 15 0.52 9.93 4.71
N TYR A 16 0.51 11.24 4.43
CA TYR A 16 -0.69 12.07 4.56
C TYR A 16 -1.77 11.70 3.55
N ILE A 17 -1.42 11.41 2.29
CA ILE A 17 -2.37 10.89 1.31
C ILE A 17 -3.01 9.61 1.84
N ARG A 18 -2.22 8.68 2.39
CA ARG A 18 -2.73 7.43 2.99
C ARG A 18 -3.59 7.67 4.22
N LEU A 19 -3.26 8.67 5.04
CA LEU A 19 -4.06 9.04 6.20
C LEU A 19 -5.47 9.46 5.80
N ILE A 20 -5.65 10.21 4.70
CA ILE A 20 -6.98 10.62 4.18
C ILE A 20 -7.89 9.40 3.95
N PHE A 21 -7.32 8.26 3.59
CA PHE A 21 -8.04 6.99 3.39
C PHE A 21 -8.11 6.12 4.65
N GLY A 22 -7.87 6.68 5.84
CA GLY A 22 -8.00 5.97 7.11
C GLY A 22 -6.78 5.12 7.51
N PHE A 23 -5.64 5.24 6.82
CA PHE A 23 -4.43 4.51 7.20
C PHE A 23 -3.56 5.34 8.16
N ASN A 24 -3.61 4.98 9.45
CA ASN A 24 -2.85 5.67 10.49
C ASN A 24 -1.34 5.49 10.30
N PHE A 25 -0.57 6.52 10.69
CA PHE A 25 0.88 6.43 10.80
C PHE A 25 1.40 7.20 12.03
N LYS A 26 2.61 6.85 12.47
CA LYS A 26 3.24 7.43 13.67
C LYS A 26 3.53 8.92 13.47
N GLN A 27 2.70 9.76 14.07
CA GLN A 27 2.88 11.22 14.09
C GLN A 27 4.01 11.63 15.04
N PRO A 28 4.74 12.71 14.72
CA PRO A 28 5.83 13.22 15.55
C PRO A 28 5.33 13.85 16.86
N SER A 29 4.19 14.55 16.82
CA SER A 29 3.60 15.21 17.98
C SER A 29 2.54 14.31 18.65
N PRO A 30 2.51 14.22 19.99
CA PRO A 30 1.51 13.43 20.72
C PRO A 30 0.08 13.94 20.46
N LYS A 31 -0.11 15.26 20.32
CA LYS A 31 -1.42 15.85 20.00
C LYS A 31 -1.91 15.41 18.61
N MET A 32 -1.01 15.47 17.62
CA MET A 32 -1.32 15.02 16.25
C MET A 32 -1.61 13.51 16.21
N ARG A 33 -0.91 12.72 17.03
CA ARG A 33 -1.17 11.27 17.15
C ARG A 33 -2.57 10.97 17.70
N PHE A 34 -3.02 11.73 18.70
CA PHE A 34 -4.37 11.59 19.22
C PHE A 34 -5.41 11.94 18.16
N ILE A 35 -5.23 13.07 17.48
CA ILE A 35 -6.14 13.52 16.41
C ILE A 35 -6.19 12.51 15.26
N SER A 36 -5.04 11.99 14.80
CA SER A 36 -5.00 11.02 13.69
C SER A 36 -5.69 9.71 14.06
N ARG A 37 -5.50 9.21 15.30
CA ARG A 37 -6.20 8.01 15.79
C ARG A 37 -7.71 8.23 15.87
N LEU A 38 -8.15 9.35 16.41
CA LEU A 38 -9.58 9.67 16.49
C LEU A 38 -10.21 9.78 15.10
N TYR A 39 -9.52 10.43 14.16
CA TYR A 39 -9.94 10.54 12.77
C TYR A 39 -10.12 9.17 12.10
N VAL A 40 -9.15 8.27 12.29
CA VAL A 40 -9.23 6.90 11.75
C VAL A 40 -10.39 6.12 12.37
N ILE A 41 -10.64 6.26 13.68
CA ILE A 41 -11.80 5.65 14.34
C ILE A 41 -13.10 6.16 13.72
N VAL A 42 -13.25 7.47 13.52
CA VAL A 42 -14.45 8.07 12.90
C VAL A 42 -14.65 7.54 11.48
N ILE A 43 -13.60 7.45 10.66
CA ILE A 43 -13.69 6.89 9.31
C ILE A 43 -14.12 5.43 9.34
N VAL A 44 -13.53 4.61 10.21
CA VAL A 44 -13.88 3.19 10.33
C VAL A 44 -15.32 3.02 10.79
N CYS A 45 -15.76 3.79 11.79
CA CYS A 45 -17.16 3.81 12.23
C CYS A 45 -18.10 4.22 11.09
N PHE A 46 -17.76 5.27 10.34
CA PHE A 46 -18.54 5.70 9.18
C PHE A 46 -18.64 4.60 8.10
N ALA A 47 -17.54 3.93 7.78
CA ALA A 47 -17.51 2.82 6.83
C ALA A 47 -18.38 1.64 7.31
N LEU A 48 -18.32 1.30 8.61
CA LEU A 48 -19.16 0.27 9.23
C LEU A 48 -20.64 0.65 9.23
N SER A 49 -20.99 1.91 9.52
CA SER A 49 -22.37 2.39 9.48
C SER A 49 -22.94 2.33 8.05
N CYS A 50 -22.17 2.76 7.05
CA CYS A 50 -22.55 2.64 5.64
C CYS A 50 -22.80 1.17 5.25
N PHE A 51 -21.97 0.27 5.77
CA PHE A 51 -22.11 -1.16 5.52
C PHE A 51 -23.32 -1.78 6.19
N TYR A 52 -23.56 -1.47 7.46
CA TYR A 52 -24.72 -1.97 8.20
C TYR A 52 -26.03 -1.59 7.50
N TYR A 53 -26.14 -0.33 7.06
CA TYR A 53 -27.28 0.15 6.27
C TYR A 53 -27.46 -0.63 4.95
N LYS A 54 -26.35 -0.99 4.29
CA LYS A 54 -26.36 -1.70 3.01
C LYS A 54 -26.59 -3.22 3.15
N ILE A 55 -26.12 -3.89 4.19
CA ILE A 55 -26.47 -5.30 4.47
C ILE A 55 -27.98 -5.45 4.61
N LEU A 56 -28.62 -4.51 5.31
CA LEU A 56 -30.07 -4.54 5.53
C LEU A 56 -30.87 -4.34 4.25
N THR A 57 -30.26 -3.76 3.21
CA THR A 57 -30.95 -3.38 1.96
C THR A 57 -30.54 -4.22 0.74
N MET A 58 -29.35 -4.84 0.71
CA MET A 58 -28.83 -5.58 -0.45
C MET A 58 -28.02 -6.85 -0.08
N TYR A 59 -28.35 -7.97 -0.72
CA TYR A 59 -27.65 -9.26 -0.65
C TYR A 59 -26.46 -9.37 -1.63
N ASN A 60 -25.63 -8.33 -1.80
CA ASN A 60 -24.53 -8.35 -2.77
C ASN A 60 -23.17 -8.71 -2.13
N PHE A 61 -22.85 -10.01 -2.16
CA PHE A 61 -21.66 -10.62 -1.54
C PHE A 61 -20.31 -9.98 -1.95
N THR A 62 -20.14 -9.59 -3.23
CA THR A 62 -18.88 -9.02 -3.74
C THR A 62 -18.52 -7.69 -3.06
N LYS A 63 -19.52 -6.87 -2.68
CA LYS A 63 -19.28 -5.57 -2.03
C LYS A 63 -18.79 -5.72 -0.58
N THR A 64 -19.22 -6.80 0.09
CA THR A 64 -18.78 -7.16 1.45
C THR A 64 -17.28 -7.46 1.51
N ASN A 65 -16.72 -8.08 0.47
CA ASN A 65 -15.31 -8.43 0.44
C ASN A 65 -14.38 -7.21 0.46
N PHE A 66 -14.71 -6.15 -0.28
CA PHE A 66 -13.89 -4.93 -0.32
C PHE A 66 -13.86 -4.21 1.02
N LEU A 67 -15.00 -4.20 1.72
CA LEU A 67 -15.05 -3.61 3.05
C LEU A 67 -14.26 -4.44 4.06
N MET A 68 -14.39 -5.77 4.04
CA MET A 68 -13.62 -6.63 4.95
C MET A 68 -12.12 -6.43 4.74
N ASP A 69 -11.64 -6.40 3.49
CA ASP A 69 -10.24 -6.09 3.18
C ASP A 69 -9.86 -4.70 3.73
N TYR A 70 -10.66 -3.67 3.45
CA TYR A 70 -10.43 -2.32 3.97
C TYR A 70 -10.35 -2.28 5.50
N LEU A 71 -11.28 -2.90 6.22
CA LEU A 71 -11.32 -2.93 7.69
C LEU A 71 -10.12 -3.65 8.28
N THR A 72 -9.76 -4.82 7.72
CA THR A 72 -8.56 -5.56 8.14
C THR A 72 -7.32 -4.70 7.98
N ASN A 73 -7.21 -3.96 6.87
CA ASN A 73 -6.09 -3.07 6.63
C ASN A 73 -6.10 -1.85 7.56
N ALA A 74 -7.26 -1.23 7.78
CA ALA A 74 -7.39 -0.11 8.71
C ALA A 74 -6.98 -0.51 10.14
N ILE A 75 -7.41 -1.69 10.60
CA ILE A 75 -6.98 -2.26 11.90
C ILE A 75 -5.47 -2.51 11.91
N TYR A 76 -4.91 -3.10 10.85
CA TYR A 76 -3.47 -3.31 10.73
C TYR A 76 -2.68 -2.00 10.86
N TYR A 77 -3.07 -0.95 10.13
CA TYR A 77 -2.38 0.35 10.19
C TYR A 77 -2.65 1.09 11.51
N PHE A 78 -3.80 0.88 12.13
CA PHE A 78 -4.09 1.41 13.46
C PHE A 78 -3.16 0.81 14.52
N ILE A 79 -2.91 -0.51 14.48
CA ILE A 79 -2.05 -1.21 15.42
C ILE A 79 -0.57 -0.91 15.16
N THR A 80 -0.14 -0.98 13.90
CA THR A 80 1.29 -0.87 13.54
C THR A 80 1.79 0.56 13.41
N GLU A 81 0.89 1.53 13.22
CA GLU A 81 1.20 2.94 12.97
C GLU A 81 2.26 3.18 11.89
N ASP A 82 2.37 2.29 10.90
CA ASP A 82 3.40 2.34 9.85
C ASP A 82 4.84 2.47 10.38
N GLU A 83 5.10 2.07 11.62
CA GLU A 83 6.41 2.25 12.24
C GLU A 83 7.50 1.49 11.46
N HIS A 84 7.14 0.32 10.91
CA HIS A 84 8.02 -0.49 10.07
C HIS A 84 8.42 0.24 8.77
N VAL A 85 7.49 0.92 8.10
CA VAL A 85 7.80 1.74 6.91
C VAL A 85 8.70 2.90 7.30
N LEU A 86 8.32 3.65 8.33
CA LEU A 86 9.10 4.81 8.78
C LEU A 86 10.53 4.44 9.14
N HIS A 87 10.73 3.33 9.84
CA HIS A 87 12.05 2.83 10.21
C HIS A 87 12.88 2.44 8.99
N PHE A 88 12.27 1.82 7.97
CA PHE A 88 12.98 1.44 6.75
C PHE A 88 13.65 2.65 6.06
N PHE A 89 13.02 3.83 6.17
CA PHE A 89 13.51 5.10 5.63
C PHE A 89 14.52 5.83 6.53
N GLU A 90 14.95 5.27 7.65
CA GLU A 90 16.03 5.85 8.45
C GLU A 90 17.36 5.75 7.73
N ILE A 91 18.18 6.79 7.88
CA ILE A 91 19.50 6.85 7.26
C ILE A 91 20.40 5.74 7.82
N ILE A 92 21.00 4.95 6.94
CA ILE A 92 22.11 4.04 7.24
C ILE A 92 23.42 4.79 6.91
N PRO A 93 24.17 5.29 7.92
CA PRO A 93 25.29 6.21 7.66
C PRO A 93 26.37 5.64 6.73
N VAL A 94 26.61 4.34 6.80
CA VAL A 94 27.64 3.64 6.00
C VAL A 94 27.28 3.62 4.51
N LEU A 95 25.99 3.66 4.16
CA LEU A 95 25.48 3.50 2.79
C LEU A 95 24.91 4.80 2.21
N ASP A 96 24.13 5.52 3.01
CA ASP A 96 23.20 6.57 2.54
C ASP A 96 23.82 7.97 2.49
N THR A 97 25.07 8.13 2.94
CA THR A 97 25.72 9.43 3.07
C THR A 97 26.40 9.92 1.78
N SER A 98 26.60 9.04 0.79
CA SER A 98 27.30 9.38 -0.45
C SER A 98 26.52 10.40 -1.31
N PRO A 99 27.20 11.27 -2.09
CA PRO A 99 26.53 12.20 -3.00
C PRO A 99 25.63 11.49 -4.02
N TYR A 100 26.10 10.37 -4.55
CA TYR A 100 25.34 9.52 -5.47
C TYR A 100 24.04 8.97 -4.83
N ALA A 101 24.10 8.54 -3.56
CA ALA A 101 22.92 8.09 -2.83
C ALA A 101 21.88 9.21 -2.71
N LYS A 102 22.28 10.44 -2.37
CA LYS A 102 21.37 11.59 -2.26
C LYS A 102 20.63 11.88 -3.56
N GLU A 103 21.29 11.77 -4.70
CA GLU A 103 20.63 11.94 -6.01
C GLU A 103 19.62 10.83 -6.29
N LEU A 104 19.97 9.57 -6.01
CA LEU A 104 19.04 8.45 -6.14
C LEU A 104 17.82 8.61 -5.24
N TYR A 105 18.00 9.06 -3.98
CA TYR A 105 16.88 9.30 -3.07
C TYR A 105 15.96 10.44 -3.53
N LYS A 106 16.48 11.49 -4.15
CA LYS A 106 15.64 12.53 -4.78
C LYS A 106 14.82 11.96 -5.95
N LYS A 107 15.43 11.12 -6.80
CA LYS A 107 14.72 10.45 -7.91
C LYS A 107 13.65 9.49 -7.38
N LEU A 108 13.98 8.73 -6.34
CA LEU A 108 13.07 7.83 -5.66
C LEU A 108 11.86 8.56 -5.10
N GLN A 109 12.06 9.69 -4.41
CA GLN A 109 10.97 10.51 -3.89
C GLN A 109 10.01 10.99 -5.00
N LYS A 110 10.57 11.50 -6.11
CA LYS A 110 9.76 11.92 -7.28
C LYS A 110 8.98 10.75 -7.87
N TYR A 111 9.62 9.59 -8.02
CA TYR A 111 8.97 8.38 -8.50
C TYR A 111 7.81 7.97 -7.59
N MET A 112 8.01 7.92 -6.27
CA MET A 112 6.96 7.53 -5.32
C MET A 112 5.75 8.46 -5.35
N ILE A 113 5.97 9.78 -5.40
CA ILE A 113 4.89 10.77 -5.51
C ILE A 113 4.14 10.59 -6.83
N SER A 114 4.87 10.43 -7.94
CA SER A 114 4.28 10.23 -9.27
C SER A 114 3.44 8.97 -9.33
N THR A 115 3.91 7.86 -8.75
CA THR A 115 3.17 6.60 -8.69
C THR A 115 1.87 6.73 -7.90
N GLN A 116 1.87 7.44 -6.76
CA GLN A 116 0.63 7.67 -6.02
C GLN A 116 -0.39 8.52 -6.80
N ILE A 117 0.07 9.60 -7.43
CA ILE A 117 -0.79 10.44 -8.28
C ILE A 117 -1.37 9.60 -9.42
N LEU A 118 -0.53 8.78 -10.07
CA LEU A 118 -0.95 7.92 -11.17
C LEU A 118 -2.01 6.91 -10.73
N ILE A 119 -1.87 6.29 -9.55
CA ILE A 119 -2.90 5.37 -9.00
C ILE A 119 -4.24 6.10 -8.82
N ILE A 120 -4.22 7.29 -8.22
CA ILE A 120 -5.44 8.09 -7.99
C ILE A 120 -6.08 8.48 -9.32
N VAL A 121 -5.29 9.02 -10.25
CA VAL A 121 -5.77 9.45 -11.57
C VAL A 121 -6.31 8.27 -12.37
N ALA A 122 -5.60 7.15 -12.40
CA ALA A 122 -6.04 5.94 -13.09
C ALA A 122 -7.39 5.45 -12.54
N ARG A 123 -7.58 5.48 -11.21
CA ARG A 123 -8.84 5.07 -10.58
C ARG A 123 -10.00 6.00 -10.93
N VAL A 124 -9.77 7.31 -10.93
CA VAL A 124 -10.77 8.31 -11.36
C VAL A 124 -11.12 8.14 -12.84
N LEU A 125 -10.12 7.95 -13.71
CA LEU A 125 -10.35 7.72 -15.14
C LEU A 125 -11.09 6.41 -15.41
N MET A 126 -10.75 5.32 -14.71
CA MET A 126 -11.48 4.05 -14.80
C MET A 126 -12.94 4.22 -14.39
N MET A 127 -13.22 5.00 -13.34
CA MET A 127 -14.59 5.30 -12.94
C MET A 127 -15.34 6.09 -14.01
N GLY A 128 -14.74 7.17 -14.52
CA GLY A 128 -15.35 8.00 -15.56
C GLY A 128 -15.63 7.22 -16.85
N THR A 129 -14.66 6.43 -17.32
CA THR A 129 -14.81 5.59 -18.52
C THR A 129 -15.83 4.47 -18.33
N PHE A 130 -15.90 3.85 -17.14
CA PHE A 130 -16.92 2.84 -16.85
C PHE A 130 -18.34 3.41 -16.99
N CYS A 131 -18.60 4.60 -16.46
CA CYS A 131 -19.92 5.24 -16.61
C CYS A 131 -20.22 5.73 -18.03
N LEU A 132 -19.21 5.98 -18.86
CA LEU A 132 -19.42 6.26 -20.28
C LEU A 132 -19.79 5.00 -21.07
N ILE A 133 -19.18 3.85 -20.73
CA ILE A 133 -19.42 2.57 -21.41
C ILE A 133 -20.74 1.92 -20.97
N VAL A 134 -21.08 2.02 -19.69
CA VAL A 134 -22.29 1.41 -19.11
C VAL A 134 -23.17 2.48 -18.43
N PRO A 135 -23.73 3.43 -19.20
CA PRO A 135 -24.45 4.57 -18.63
C PRO A 135 -25.72 4.17 -17.89
N GLU A 136 -26.39 3.10 -18.31
CA GLU A 136 -27.61 2.60 -17.64
C GLU A 136 -27.32 2.16 -16.20
N TYR A 137 -26.20 1.47 -15.99
CA TYR A 137 -25.78 1.07 -14.64
C TYR A 137 -25.50 2.31 -13.77
N CYS A 138 -24.76 3.29 -14.28
CA CYS A 138 -24.46 4.51 -13.51
C CYS A 138 -25.69 5.43 -13.30
N ARG A 139 -26.76 5.29 -14.09
CA ARG A 139 -28.04 5.99 -13.86
C ARG A 139 -28.89 5.33 -12.79
N HIS A 140 -28.85 4.00 -12.69
CA HIS A 140 -29.69 3.23 -11.76
C HIS A 140 -29.03 2.94 -10.42
N VAL A 141 -27.69 2.98 -10.35
CA VAL A 141 -26.97 2.85 -9.08
C VAL A 141 -27.03 4.16 -8.31
N ASP A 142 -27.33 4.05 -7.02
CA ASP A 142 -27.19 5.12 -6.05
C ASP A 142 -25.77 5.71 -6.13
N GLN A 143 -25.67 6.96 -6.56
CA GLN A 143 -24.39 7.64 -6.78
C GLN A 143 -23.52 7.60 -5.52
N ALA A 144 -24.12 7.76 -4.34
CA ALA A 144 -23.41 7.71 -3.07
C ALA A 144 -22.73 6.35 -2.84
N GLU A 145 -23.41 5.26 -3.19
CA GLU A 145 -22.86 3.91 -3.10
C GLU A 145 -21.68 3.71 -4.06
N HIS A 146 -21.82 4.20 -5.29
CA HIS A 146 -20.75 4.12 -6.27
C HIS A 146 -19.48 4.87 -5.83
N TYR A 147 -19.63 6.05 -5.23
CA TYR A 147 -18.52 6.81 -4.66
C TYR A 147 -17.88 6.10 -3.46
N ILE A 148 -18.67 5.52 -2.56
CA ILE A 148 -18.16 4.78 -1.39
C ILE A 148 -17.33 3.57 -1.86
N VAL A 149 -17.87 2.74 -2.75
CA VAL A 149 -17.17 1.55 -3.26
C VAL A 149 -15.88 1.95 -3.97
N THR A 150 -15.91 3.01 -4.78
CA THR A 150 -14.72 3.51 -5.48
C THR A 150 -13.66 4.01 -4.50
N THR A 151 -14.08 4.70 -3.44
CA THR A 151 -13.17 5.19 -2.39
C THR A 151 -12.52 4.04 -1.63
N LEU A 152 -13.29 2.99 -1.30
CA LEU A 152 -12.76 1.79 -0.65
C LEU A 152 -11.76 1.05 -1.55
N LEU A 153 -12.06 0.93 -2.85
CA LEU A 153 -11.14 0.35 -3.83
C LEU A 153 -9.83 1.14 -3.92
N LEU A 154 -9.93 2.46 -4.02
CA LEU A 154 -8.75 3.34 -4.04
C LEU A 154 -7.92 3.20 -2.76
N ALA A 155 -8.56 3.13 -1.59
CA ALA A 155 -7.89 2.88 -0.32
C ALA A 155 -7.12 1.54 -0.37
N THR A 156 -7.75 0.47 -0.85
CA THR A 156 -7.10 -0.84 -0.99
C THR A 156 -5.92 -0.82 -1.96
N ASP A 157 -5.96 -0.06 -3.05
CA ASP A 157 -4.79 0.13 -3.93
C ASP A 157 -3.66 0.86 -3.21
N LEU A 158 -4.00 1.93 -2.49
CA LEU A 158 -3.03 2.76 -1.78
C LEU A 158 -2.32 1.97 -0.66
N ARG A 159 -2.93 0.93 -0.09
CA ARG A 159 -2.23 -0.01 0.80
C ARG A 159 -0.97 -0.60 0.16
N HIS A 160 -1.07 -1.04 -1.09
CA HIS A 160 0.04 -1.69 -1.78
C HIS A 160 1.24 -0.75 -1.99
N THR A 161 1.01 0.56 -1.90
CA THR A 161 2.10 1.54 -2.00
C THR A 161 3.14 1.36 -0.90
N SER A 162 2.82 0.88 0.31
CA SER A 162 3.84 0.65 1.35
C SER A 162 4.86 -0.42 0.95
N LEU A 163 4.43 -1.49 0.25
CA LEU A 163 5.35 -2.49 -0.28
C LEU A 163 6.22 -1.87 -1.38
N ILE A 164 5.61 -1.11 -2.29
CA ILE A 164 6.35 -0.38 -3.34
C ILE A 164 7.40 0.53 -2.70
N LEU A 165 7.08 1.22 -1.60
CA LEU A 165 8.02 2.09 -0.89
C LEU A 165 9.23 1.31 -0.37
N ILE A 166 8.98 0.20 0.33
CA ILE A 166 10.02 -0.65 0.92
C ILE A 166 10.91 -1.25 -0.18
N TYR A 167 10.30 -1.86 -1.20
CA TYR A 167 11.05 -2.49 -2.30
C TYR A 167 11.85 -1.47 -3.12
N SER A 168 11.28 -0.30 -3.40
CA SER A 168 11.99 0.73 -4.16
C SER A 168 13.17 1.29 -3.37
N LEU A 169 13.04 1.43 -2.04
CA LEU A 169 14.15 1.84 -1.19
C LEU A 169 15.25 0.78 -1.12
N LEU A 170 14.87 -0.49 -0.95
CA LEU A 170 15.81 -1.62 -0.95
C LEU A 170 16.57 -1.69 -2.28
N TYR A 171 15.86 -1.54 -3.40
CA TYR A 171 16.47 -1.48 -4.73
C TYR A 171 17.51 -0.37 -4.84
N VAL A 172 17.19 0.85 -4.37
CA VAL A 172 18.15 1.97 -4.37
C VAL A 172 19.37 1.65 -3.51
N ARG A 173 19.19 1.09 -2.32
CA ARG A 173 20.29 0.67 -1.42
C ARG A 173 21.20 -0.38 -2.05
N VAL A 174 20.63 -1.42 -2.66
CA VAL A 174 21.38 -2.44 -3.39
C VAL A 174 22.11 -1.84 -4.59
N LYS A 175 21.49 -0.89 -5.29
CA LYS A 175 22.12 -0.18 -6.42
C LYS A 175 23.31 0.69 -5.96
N ILE A 176 23.20 1.35 -4.81
CA ILE A 176 24.30 2.11 -4.20
C ILE A 176 25.43 1.17 -3.84
N PHE A 177 25.12 0.05 -3.18
CA PHE A 177 26.09 -0.98 -2.80
C PHE A 177 26.83 -1.54 -4.02
N LYS A 178 26.09 -1.94 -5.06
CA LYS A 178 26.67 -2.41 -6.32
C LYS A 178 27.61 -1.38 -6.94
N ASN A 179 27.17 -0.13 -7.04
CA ASN A 179 27.98 0.96 -7.61
C ASN A 179 29.23 1.25 -6.75
N ALA A 180 29.15 1.06 -5.42
CA ALA A 180 30.31 1.21 -4.55
C ALA A 180 31.36 0.11 -4.78
N ILE A 181 30.93 -1.12 -5.10
CA ILE A 181 31.83 -2.23 -5.47
C ILE A 181 32.47 -1.96 -6.84
N GLU A 182 31.66 -1.60 -7.84
CA GLU A 182 32.14 -1.39 -9.22
C GLU A 182 33.16 -0.25 -9.32
N ASN A 183 32.94 0.86 -8.60
CA ASN A 183 33.83 2.03 -8.71
C ASN A 183 35.11 1.94 -7.85
N ASN A 184 35.08 1.20 -6.73
CA ASN A 184 36.25 1.10 -5.84
C ASN A 184 37.05 -0.20 -6.02
N GLY A 185 36.47 -1.20 -6.69
CA GLY A 185 37.07 -2.52 -6.87
C GLY A 185 37.33 -3.27 -5.55
N PHE A 186 37.80 -4.51 -5.69
CA PHE A 186 38.42 -5.27 -4.60
C PHE A 186 39.95 -5.23 -4.78
N GLY A 187 40.53 -4.04 -4.89
CA GLY A 187 41.99 -3.93 -4.77
C GLY A 187 42.46 -4.58 -3.46
N ASP A 188 43.78 -4.82 -3.33
CA ASP A 188 44.46 -5.56 -2.24
C ASP A 188 44.25 -5.01 -0.80
N GLN A 189 43.32 -4.05 -0.63
CA GLN A 189 43.00 -3.40 0.62
C GLN A 189 41.92 -4.18 1.38
N ARG A 190 42.34 -4.94 2.39
CA ARG A 190 41.49 -5.59 3.41
C ARG A 190 40.42 -4.65 4.01
N TYR A 191 40.67 -3.34 4.03
CA TYR A 191 39.74 -2.32 4.50
C TYR A 191 38.50 -2.15 3.60
N ALA A 192 38.63 -2.34 2.28
CA ALA A 192 37.50 -2.25 1.34
C ALA A 192 36.52 -3.41 1.56
N ALA A 193 37.03 -4.64 1.69
CA ALA A 193 36.23 -5.83 1.97
C ALA A 193 35.41 -5.67 3.26
N ARG A 194 36.05 -5.19 4.35
CA ARG A 194 35.36 -4.95 5.63
C ARG A 194 34.22 -3.93 5.48
N LYS A 195 34.43 -2.85 4.72
CA LYS A 195 33.40 -1.83 4.48
C LYS A 195 32.22 -2.39 3.68
N PHE A 196 32.46 -3.25 2.70
CA PHE A 196 31.39 -3.90 1.93
C PHE A 196 30.59 -4.90 2.77
N ILE A 197 31.25 -5.70 3.62
CA ILE A 197 30.58 -6.59 4.57
C ILE A 197 29.66 -5.76 5.48
N GLN A 198 30.15 -4.65 6.04
CA GLN A 198 29.35 -3.76 6.88
C GLN A 198 28.14 -3.15 6.14
N MET A 199 28.28 -2.78 4.86
CA MET A 199 27.14 -2.31 4.07
C MET A 199 26.10 -3.41 3.85
N TYR A 200 26.56 -4.64 3.59
CA TYR A 200 25.69 -5.80 3.38
C TYR A 200 24.96 -6.19 4.68
N GLU A 201 25.69 -6.29 5.80
CA GLU A 201 25.13 -6.54 7.13
C GLU A 201 24.10 -5.47 7.49
N ALA A 202 24.39 -4.19 7.26
CA ALA A 202 23.42 -3.13 7.53
C ALA A 202 22.12 -3.22 6.71
N ILE A 203 22.19 -3.74 5.47
CA ILE A 203 20.99 -4.01 4.66
C ILE A 203 20.22 -5.21 5.20
N LEU A 204 20.91 -6.28 5.59
CA LEU A 204 20.30 -7.47 6.18
C LEU A 204 19.66 -7.17 7.54
N ASP A 205 20.36 -6.45 8.41
CA ASP A 205 19.86 -6.02 9.72
C ASP A 205 18.60 -5.18 9.56
N ALA A 206 18.57 -4.27 8.58
CA ALA A 206 17.38 -3.48 8.28
C ALA A 206 16.17 -4.34 7.84
N LEU A 207 16.42 -5.47 7.15
CA LEU A 207 15.39 -6.44 6.77
C LEU A 207 14.92 -7.30 7.95
N GLU A 208 15.84 -7.68 8.84
CA GLU A 208 15.59 -8.61 9.94
C GLU A 208 14.90 -7.93 11.13
N PHE A 209 15.36 -6.74 11.53
CA PHE A 209 15.02 -6.05 12.79
C PHE A 209 13.52 -5.73 12.98
N LYS A 210 12.72 -5.70 11.90
CA LYS A 210 11.25 -5.47 11.96
C LYS A 210 10.47 -6.43 11.06
N SER A 211 11.02 -7.63 10.81
CA SER A 211 10.40 -8.63 9.93
C SER A 211 8.96 -8.98 10.33
N CYS A 212 8.57 -8.89 11.61
CA CYS A 212 7.22 -9.19 12.07
C CYS A 212 6.15 -8.28 11.42
N GLY A 213 6.35 -6.96 11.38
CA GLY A 213 5.39 -6.03 10.78
C GLY A 213 5.23 -6.25 9.27
N MET A 214 6.36 -6.48 8.58
CA MET A 214 6.37 -6.74 7.14
C MET A 214 5.81 -8.12 6.79
N LYS A 215 6.13 -9.17 7.58
CA LYS A 215 5.55 -10.51 7.48
C LYS A 215 4.05 -10.46 7.68
N LEU A 216 3.56 -9.74 8.70
CA LEU A 216 2.14 -9.51 8.91
C LEU A 216 1.51 -8.78 7.71
N MET A 217 2.14 -7.72 7.20
CA MET A 217 1.63 -7.01 6.02
C MET A 217 1.47 -7.95 4.81
N ILE A 218 2.47 -8.79 4.56
CA ILE A 218 2.46 -9.77 3.47
C ILE A 218 1.40 -10.85 3.72
N LEU A 219 1.32 -11.38 4.94
CA LEU A 219 0.30 -12.38 5.32
C LEU A 219 -1.12 -11.84 5.16
N PHE A 220 -1.39 -10.61 5.63
CA PHE A 220 -2.68 -9.95 5.44
C PHE A 220 -2.95 -9.68 3.96
N SER A 221 -1.96 -9.21 3.21
CA SER A 221 -2.11 -8.96 1.77
C SER A 221 -2.43 -10.23 1.00
N ILE A 222 -1.72 -11.33 1.26
CA ILE A 222 -1.96 -12.63 0.61
C ILE A 222 -3.29 -13.21 1.07
N GLY A 223 -3.53 -13.27 2.39
CA GLY A 223 -4.75 -13.84 2.95
C GLY A 223 -6.02 -13.16 2.42
N CYS A 224 -6.07 -11.83 2.44
CA CYS A 224 -7.23 -11.09 1.93
C CYS A 224 -7.34 -11.15 0.40
N THR A 225 -6.22 -11.04 -0.33
CA THR A 225 -6.26 -11.02 -1.81
C THR A 225 -6.60 -12.38 -2.40
N VAL A 226 -6.05 -13.47 -1.87
CA VAL A 226 -6.32 -14.83 -2.34
C VAL A 226 -7.76 -15.20 -2.08
N VAL A 227 -8.28 -14.92 -0.87
CA VAL A 227 -9.69 -15.16 -0.54
C VAL A 227 -10.61 -14.38 -1.49
N ARG A 228 -10.31 -13.11 -1.76
CA ARG A 228 -11.06 -12.30 -2.74
C ARG A 228 -11.02 -12.92 -4.14
N GLN A 229 -9.85 -13.27 -4.65
CA GLN A 229 -9.70 -13.86 -5.98
C GLN A 229 -10.46 -15.18 -6.13
N CYS A 230 -10.44 -16.03 -5.09
CA CYS A 230 -11.22 -17.27 -5.08
C CYS A 230 -12.74 -16.99 -5.16
N PHE A 231 -13.23 -15.99 -4.43
CA PHE A 231 -14.64 -15.62 -4.47
C PHE A 231 -15.05 -14.98 -5.81
N ASP A 232 -14.22 -14.10 -6.36
CA ASP A 232 -14.48 -13.48 -7.68
C ASP A 232 -14.50 -14.52 -8.79
N LEU A 233 -13.60 -15.52 -8.71
CA LEU A 233 -13.58 -16.67 -9.63
C LEU A 233 -14.86 -17.50 -9.48
N PHE A 234 -15.31 -17.77 -8.25
CA PHE A 234 -16.53 -18.52 -8.01
C PHE A 234 -17.78 -17.80 -8.53
N ASP A 235 -17.90 -16.49 -8.31
CA ASP A 235 -19.01 -15.67 -8.84
C ASP A 235 -19.01 -15.68 -10.37
N THR A 236 -17.83 -15.54 -10.98
CA THR A 236 -17.68 -15.57 -12.44
C THR A 236 -18.10 -16.93 -13.00
N ILE A 237 -17.66 -18.04 -12.40
CA ILE A 237 -18.07 -19.40 -12.81
C ILE A 237 -19.59 -19.59 -12.64
N SER A 238 -20.18 -19.08 -11.55
CA SER A 238 -21.62 -19.13 -11.31
C SER A 238 -22.41 -18.40 -12.40
N ARG A 239 -21.98 -17.18 -12.77
CA ARG A 239 -22.58 -16.38 -13.85
C ARG A 239 -22.47 -17.07 -15.21
N ILE A 240 -21.32 -17.67 -15.51
CA ILE A 240 -21.11 -18.44 -16.75
C ILE A 240 -22.07 -19.63 -16.79
N LYS A 241 -22.22 -20.39 -15.69
CA LYS A 241 -23.16 -21.51 -15.63
C LYS A 241 -24.61 -21.08 -15.84
N THR A 242 -25.03 -19.96 -15.25
CA THR A 242 -26.39 -19.42 -15.47
C THR A 242 -26.58 -18.98 -16.91
N PHE A 243 -25.59 -18.33 -17.52
CA PHE A 243 -25.64 -17.91 -18.92
C PHE A 243 -25.72 -19.11 -19.87
N VAL A 244 -24.90 -20.15 -19.66
CA VAL A 244 -24.92 -21.39 -20.46
C VAL A 244 -26.23 -22.18 -20.24
N GLY A 245 -26.73 -22.22 -19.00
CA GLY A 245 -28.02 -22.83 -18.68
C GLY A 245 -29.21 -22.15 -19.38
N ILE A 246 -29.17 -20.82 -19.51
CA ILE A 246 -30.18 -20.04 -20.25
C ILE A 246 -30.03 -20.25 -21.77
N ALA A 247 -28.80 -20.36 -22.28
CA ALA A 247 -28.55 -20.63 -23.70
C ALA A 247 -29.08 -22.01 -24.15
N ASN A 248 -29.00 -23.01 -23.27
CA ASN A 248 -29.54 -24.36 -23.54
C ASN A 248 -31.09 -24.42 -23.49
N PHE A 249 -31.77 -23.41 -22.95
CA PHE A 249 -33.24 -23.35 -22.89
C PHE A 249 -33.90 -22.59 -24.06
N LYS A 250 -33.12 -22.03 -24.99
CA LYS A 250 -33.61 -21.27 -26.15
C LYS A 250 -33.52 -22.01 -27.49
N VAL A 251 -33.32 -23.33 -27.47
CA VAL A 251 -33.33 -24.19 -28.66
C VAL A 251 -34.55 -25.11 -28.61
N VAL A 252 -35.75 -24.53 -28.71
CA VAL A 252 -37.00 -25.23 -29.11
C VAL A 252 -37.82 -24.24 -29.92
#